data_AF-A0A379UT88-F1
#
_entry.id   AF-A0A379UT88-F1
#
_cell.length_a   1.000
_cell.length_b   1.000
_cell.length_c   1.000
_cell.angle_alpha   90.00
_cell.angle_beta   90.00
_cell.angle_gamma   90.00
#
_symmetry.space_group_name_H-M   'P 1'
#
loop_
_entity.id
_entity.type
_entity.pdbx_description
1 polymer ?
#
loop_
_entity_poly.entity_id
_entity_poly.type
_entity_poly.pdbx_seq_one_letter_code
_entity_poly.pdbx_strand_id
1 'polypeptide(L)'
;MSQFTHYPPVSDKQLGFFIDSSRCSGCKACQVACKDKNNLEVGRRFRRVYEVKGGSFIPTGQGGVSNNVFAYTLSISCNHCADPVCTKKLPDYRYA
;
A
#
# COMPACT_ATOMS: atom_id res chain seq x y z
N MET A 1 -0.95 -29.46 21.42
CA MET A 1 0.25 -28.59 21.55
C MET A 1 0.63 -28.16 20.14
N SER A 2 0.18 -26.98 19.70
CA SER A 2 0.45 -26.48 18.35
C SER A 2 1.92 -26.10 18.28
N GLN A 3 2.72 -26.80 17.47
CA GLN A 3 4.10 -26.42 17.18
C GLN A 3 4.11 -25.06 16.47
N PHE A 4 4.85 -24.11 17.03
CA PHE A 4 5.04 -22.77 16.48
C PHE A 4 6.18 -22.77 15.46
N THR A 5 5.99 -22.12 14.31
CA THR A 5 7.06 -21.92 13.32
C THR A 5 7.60 -20.51 13.47
N HIS A 6 8.75 -20.36 14.14
CA HIS A 6 9.51 -19.11 14.10
C HIS A 6 10.23 -19.03 12.76
N TYR A 7 9.82 -18.10 11.89
CA TYR A 7 10.51 -17.89 10.62
C TYR A 7 11.78 -17.09 10.85
N PRO A 8 12.96 -17.62 10.47
CA PRO A 8 14.19 -16.86 10.56
C PRO A 8 14.14 -15.62 9.66
N PRO A 9 14.84 -14.54 10.02
CA PRO A 9 14.93 -13.37 9.16
C PRO A 9 15.56 -13.77 7.83
N VAL A 10 15.04 -13.20 6.74
CA VAL A 10 15.53 -13.45 5.38
C VAL A 10 16.92 -12.83 5.12
N SER A 11 17.42 -12.01 6.05
CA SER A 11 18.73 -11.34 5.96
C SER A 11 19.20 -10.93 7.36
N ASP A 12 20.52 -10.94 7.58
CA ASP A 12 21.18 -10.41 8.79
C ASP A 12 21.18 -8.88 8.86
N LYS A 13 20.71 -8.20 7.80
CA LYS A 13 20.64 -6.74 7.69
C LYS A 13 19.19 -6.26 7.63
N GLN A 14 18.95 -5.06 8.16
CA GLN A 14 17.67 -4.38 8.01
C GLN A 14 17.37 -4.09 6.54
N LEU A 15 16.26 -4.62 6.03
CA LEU A 15 15.80 -4.37 4.67
C LEU A 15 14.86 -3.16 4.63
N GLY A 16 14.83 -2.50 3.47
CA GLY A 16 13.94 -1.40 3.17
C GLY A 16 13.38 -1.51 1.75
N PHE A 17 12.20 -0.94 1.53
CA PHE A 17 11.57 -0.89 0.21
C PHE A 17 11.20 0.56 -0.12
N PHE A 18 11.75 1.07 -1.21
CA PHE A 18 11.54 2.45 -1.66
C PHE A 18 10.72 2.47 -2.95
N ILE A 19 9.74 3.38 -3.00
CA ILE A 19 8.96 3.68 -4.20
C ILE A 19 8.99 5.19 -4.43
N ASP A 20 9.41 5.61 -5.62
CA ASP A 20 9.16 6.95 -6.10
C ASP A 20 7.71 7.05 -6.63
N SER A 21 6.85 7.70 -5.84
CA SER A 21 5.43 7.83 -6.19
C SER A 21 5.17 8.84 -7.30
N SER A 22 6.11 9.73 -7.60
CA SER A 22 5.96 10.70 -8.70
C SER A 22 5.91 10.02 -10.08
N ARG A 23 6.47 8.79 -10.16
CA ARG A 23 6.50 7.97 -11.37
C ARG A 23 5.37 6.93 -11.43
N CYS A 24 4.50 6.90 -10.44
CA CYS A 24 3.39 5.95 -10.42
C CYS A 24 2.28 6.41 -11.37
N SER A 25 2.14 5.71 -12.49
CA SER A 25 1.10 5.97 -13.50
C SER A 25 -0.23 5.26 -13.23
N GLY A 26 -0.29 4.45 -12.17
CA GLY A 26 -1.49 3.67 -11.86
C GLY A 26 -1.71 2.42 -12.73
N CYS A 27 -0.68 1.92 -13.42
CA CYS A 27 -0.80 0.77 -14.36
C CYS A 27 -1.20 -0.57 -13.72
N LYS A 28 -1.16 -0.69 -12.39
CA LYS A 28 -1.51 -1.89 -11.60
C LYS A 28 -0.63 -3.13 -11.84
N ALA A 29 0.44 -3.04 -12.63
CA ALA A 29 1.38 -4.14 -12.85
C ALA A 29 1.98 -4.67 -11.53
N CYS A 30 2.33 -3.77 -10.61
CA CYS A 30 2.85 -4.17 -9.29
C CYS A 30 1.84 -4.97 -8.44
N GLN A 31 0.53 -4.80 -8.65
CA GLN A 31 -0.47 -5.63 -7.97
C GLN A 31 -0.48 -7.05 -8.54
N VAL A 32 -0.44 -7.17 -9.88
CA VAL A 32 -0.47 -8.46 -10.58
C VAL A 32 0.79 -9.25 -10.26
N ALA A 33 1.97 -8.63 -10.37
CA ALA A 33 3.24 -9.27 -10.05
C ALA A 33 3.30 -9.75 -8.58
N CYS A 34 2.80 -8.95 -7.64
CA CYS A 34 2.76 -9.34 -6.23
C CYS A 34 1.79 -10.51 -5.99
N LYS A 35 0.65 -10.52 -6.70
CA LYS A 35 -0.32 -11.62 -6.64
C LYS A 35 0.28 -12.92 -7.17
N ASP A 36 0.88 -12.86 -8.36
CA ASP A 36 1.51 -13.99 -9.03
C ASP A 36 2.63 -14.60 -8.18
N LYS A 37 3.56 -13.76 -7.70
CA LYS A 37 4.68 -14.20 -6.86
C LYS A 37 4.26 -14.90 -5.56
N ASN A 38 3.12 -14.53 -4.99
CA ASN A 38 2.62 -15.07 -3.73
C ASN A 38 1.45 -16.05 -3.90
N ASN A 39 1.11 -16.40 -5.15
CA ASN A 39 0.03 -17.32 -5.49
C ASN A 39 -1.31 -16.99 -4.77
N LEU A 40 -1.67 -15.70 -4.71
CA LEU A 40 -2.86 -15.30 -3.94
C LEU A 40 -4.14 -15.67 -4.67
N GLU A 41 -5.19 -15.96 -3.90
CA GLU A 41 -6.51 -16.24 -4.42
C GLU A 41 -7.18 -15.02 -5.09
N VAL A 42 -8.32 -15.23 -5.73
CA VAL A 42 -9.13 -14.13 -6.27
C VAL A 42 -9.62 -13.24 -5.13
N GLY A 43 -9.53 -11.92 -5.33
CA GLY A 43 -9.94 -10.90 -4.33
C GLY A 43 -8.79 -10.38 -3.47
N ARG A 44 -7.91 -11.26 -2.97
CA ARG A 44 -6.79 -10.84 -2.09
C ARG A 44 -5.71 -10.09 -2.86
N ARG A 45 -5.23 -8.98 -2.29
CA ARG A 45 -4.15 -8.14 -2.84
C ARG A 45 -3.24 -7.66 -1.71
N PHE A 46 -1.98 -8.10 -1.69
CA PHE A 46 -0.98 -7.61 -0.72
C PHE A 46 -0.47 -6.21 -1.05
N ARG A 47 -0.37 -5.88 -2.33
CA ARG A 47 -0.07 -4.53 -2.83
C ARG A 47 -1.27 -3.98 -3.58
N ARG A 48 -1.58 -2.70 -3.35
CA ARG A 48 -2.74 -2.00 -3.93
C ARG A 48 -2.31 -0.69 -4.55
N VAL A 49 -2.93 -0.34 -5.67
CA VAL A 49 -2.83 0.98 -6.29
C VAL A 49 -4.12 1.73 -6.01
N TYR A 50 -4.00 2.82 -5.27
CA TYR A 50 -5.10 3.73 -4.97
C TYR A 50 -5.01 4.97 -5.85
N GLU A 51 -6.17 5.49 -6.23
CA GLU A 51 -6.28 6.82 -6.82
C GLU A 51 -6.79 7.77 -5.74
N VAL A 52 -6.00 8.79 -5.44
CA VAL A 52 -6.36 9.84 -4.51
C VAL A 52 -6.85 11.02 -5.35
N LYS A 53 -8.05 11.50 -5.07
CA LYS A 53 -8.69 12.60 -5.80
C LYS A 53 -9.17 13.65 -4.80
N GLY A 54 -9.21 14.90 -5.24
CA GLY A 54 -9.74 15.98 -4.41
C GLY A 54 -9.82 17.30 -5.17
N GLY A 55 -10.00 18.37 -4.40
CA GLY A 55 -10.25 19.72 -4.91
C GLY A 55 -11.73 20.01 -5.12
N SER A 56 -12.01 21.22 -5.60
CA SER A 56 -13.34 21.76 -5.79
C SER A 56 -13.37 22.79 -6.92
N PHE A 57 -14.58 23.19 -7.28
CA PHE A 57 -14.85 24.32 -8.17
C PHE A 57 -15.33 25.51 -7.32
N ILE A 58 -14.72 26.67 -7.53
CA ILE A 58 -14.95 27.90 -6.79
C ILE A 58 -15.47 28.96 -7.78
N PRO A 59 -16.71 29.47 -7.61
CA PRO A 59 -17.22 30.57 -8.42
C PRO A 59 -16.32 31.80 -8.31
N THR A 60 -16.00 32.44 -9.44
CA THR A 60 -15.12 33.63 -9.45
C THR A 60 -15.87 34.93 -9.18
N GLY A 61 -17.21 34.91 -9.24
CA GLY A 61 -18.06 36.10 -9.10
C GLY A 61 -18.26 36.90 -10.39
N GLN A 62 -17.54 36.61 -11.47
CA GLN A 62 -17.73 37.23 -12.80
C GLN A 62 -18.40 36.28 -13.81
N GLY A 63 -19.22 35.33 -13.32
CA GLY A 63 -19.84 34.30 -14.15
C GLY A 63 -18.93 33.13 -14.55
N GLY A 64 -17.68 33.11 -14.06
CA GLY A 64 -16.73 32.00 -14.24
C GLY A 64 -16.57 31.10 -13.00
N VAL A 65 -15.85 30.00 -13.18
CA VAL A 65 -15.42 29.09 -12.11
C VAL A 65 -13.92 28.83 -12.21
N SER A 66 -13.24 28.86 -11.07
CA SER A 66 -11.86 28.41 -10.90
C SER A 66 -11.85 27.05 -10.22
N ASN A 67 -10.79 26.24 -10.40
CA ASN A 67 -10.74 24.93 -9.75
C ASN A 67 -9.32 24.60 -9.28
N ASN A 68 -9.25 23.74 -8.27
CA ASN A 68 -8.01 23.13 -7.76
C ASN A 68 -8.11 21.60 -7.75
N VAL A 69 -8.83 21.03 -8.72
CA VAL A 69 -9.04 19.58 -8.82
C VAL A 69 -7.71 18.88 -9.05
N PHE A 70 -7.48 17.79 -8.31
CA PHE A 70 -6.29 16.96 -8.47
C PHE A 70 -6.65 15.47 -8.41
N ALA A 71 -5.82 14.67 -9.08
CA ALA A 71 -5.81 13.23 -8.95
C ALA A 71 -4.38 12.71 -9.09
N TYR A 72 -4.00 11.75 -8.26
CA TYR A 72 -2.72 11.05 -8.35
C TYR A 72 -2.86 9.60 -7.87
N THR A 73 -1.89 8.77 -8.22
CA THR A 73 -1.93 7.35 -7.86
C THR A 73 -0.81 6.99 -6.89
N LEU A 74 -1.14 6.11 -5.94
CA LEU A 74 -0.20 5.62 -4.93
C LEU A 74 -0.21 4.09 -4.90
N SER A 75 0.97 3.49 -4.93
CA SER A 75 1.14 2.06 -4.68
C SER A 75 1.50 1.82 -3.21
N ILE A 76 0.64 1.13 -2.47
CA ILE A 76 0.83 0.88 -1.04
C ILE A 76 0.68 -0.61 -0.70
N SER A 77 1.40 -1.05 0.34
CA SER A 77 1.39 -2.41 0.88
C SER A 77 1.65 -2.37 2.39
N CYS A 78 1.87 -3.53 3.01
CA CYS A 78 2.54 -3.58 4.31
C CYS A 78 3.88 -2.84 4.23
N ASN A 79 4.15 -1.96 5.20
CA ASN A 79 5.39 -1.17 5.26
C ASN A 79 6.47 -1.83 6.14
N HIS A 80 6.18 -2.98 6.75
CA HIS A 80 7.09 -3.66 7.68
C HIS A 80 7.64 -2.70 8.74
N CYS A 81 6.73 -1.98 9.42
CA CYS A 81 7.07 -0.96 10.41
C CYS A 81 7.99 -1.54 11.50
N ALA A 82 8.94 -0.74 11.99
CA ALA A 82 9.83 -1.13 13.07
C ALA A 82 9.08 -1.40 14.40
N ASP A 83 8.03 -0.63 14.65
CA ASP A 83 7.08 -0.87 15.75
C ASP A 83 5.66 -1.08 15.19
N PRO A 84 5.35 -2.29 14.71
CA PRO A 84 4.12 -2.54 13.96
C PRO A 84 2.91 -2.69 14.89
N VAL A 85 1.99 -1.71 14.86
CA VAL A 85 0.75 -1.75 15.69
C VAL A 85 -0.15 -2.95 15.35
N CYS A 86 -0.13 -3.40 14.10
CA CYS A 86 -0.83 -4.62 13.70
C CYS A 86 -0.36 -5.84 14.51
N THR A 87 0.80 -5.76 15.18
CA THR A 87 1.33 -6.83 16.00
C THR A 87 1.04 -6.81 17.49
N LYS A 88 0.38 -5.76 17.98
CA LYS A 88 0.20 -5.55 19.42
C LYS A 88 -1.11 -6.13 19.97
N LYS A 89 -2.08 -6.45 19.10
CA LYS A 89 -3.45 -6.81 19.49
C LYS A 89 -3.84 -8.26 19.21
N LEU A 90 -2.99 -9.04 18.57
CA LEU A 90 -3.21 -10.47 18.46
C LEU A 90 -2.54 -11.12 19.66
N PRO A 91 -3.18 -12.07 20.36
CA PRO A 91 -2.40 -12.97 21.19
C PRO A 91 -1.40 -13.62 20.23
N ASP A 92 -0.10 -13.47 20.47
CA ASP A 92 1.13 -14.02 19.85
C ASP A 92 1.15 -14.80 18.51
N TYR A 93 0.14 -14.82 17.64
CA TYR A 93 -0.02 -15.90 16.67
C TYR A 93 -0.45 -15.53 15.24
N ARG A 94 -0.37 -14.26 14.78
CA ARG A 94 -0.65 -13.96 13.35
C ARG A 94 0.25 -12.89 12.71
N TYR A 95 1.56 -13.13 12.64
CA TYR A 95 2.45 -12.35 11.77
C TYR A 95 3.04 -13.18 10.64
N ALA A 96 2.86 -12.59 9.45
CA ALA A 96 3.41 -12.93 8.14
C ALA A 96 2.97 -14.27 7.56
#